data_AF-L2GSV6-F1
#
_entry.id   AF-L2GSV6-F1
#
_cell.length_a   1.000
_cell.length_b   1.000
_cell.length_c   1.000
_cell.angle_alpha   90.00
_cell.angle_beta   90.00
_cell.angle_gamma   90.00
#
_symmetry.space_group_name_H-M   'P 1'
#
loop_
_entity.id
_entity.type
_entity.pdbx_description
1 polymer ?
#
loop_
_entity_poly.entity_id
_entity_poly.type
_entity_poly.pdbx_seq_one_letter_code
_entity_poly.pdbx_strand_id
1 'polypeptide(L)'
;MRIHVHDTIKLYKWHRRALVPYLHTVFGSKETVVKVYRICVSGRITFCALLSAICVMKKVVRYNEMKIEELNGKSADEMGCKGRVQHSNMRNERANNVGYDAKICRLNGPLKKLSSSLKDDYLLFAASLIITTKILFDYVYATTDWSKLTKLTVKQLNEVERYVLFLLDYKVELNNGDVEVAMRMFERKGECKVVLGKKSGLRGVVEWMVSLFGCEDG
;
A
#
# COMPACT_ATOMS: atom_id res chain seq x y z
N MET A 1 10.21 -24.31 -11.85
CA MET A 1 10.85 -23.02 -12.15
C MET A 1 11.24 -22.33 -10.86
N ARG A 2 12.43 -21.71 -10.76
CA ARG A 2 12.88 -20.99 -9.57
C ARG A 2 12.99 -19.49 -9.88
N ILE A 3 12.47 -18.65 -9.00
CA ILE A 3 12.52 -17.18 -9.12
C ILE A 3 13.19 -16.63 -7.87
N HIS A 4 14.26 -15.84 -8.01
CA HIS A 4 14.83 -15.16 -6.85
C HIS A 4 14.09 -13.86 -6.58
N VAL A 5 13.81 -13.56 -5.32
CA VAL A 5 13.05 -12.36 -4.93
C VAL A 5 13.77 -11.05 -5.27
N HIS A 6 15.11 -11.11 -5.36
CA HIS A 6 15.96 -9.99 -5.76
C HIS A 6 16.09 -9.84 -7.27
N ASP A 7 15.60 -10.81 -8.06
CA ASP A 7 15.66 -10.70 -9.51
C ASP A 7 14.78 -9.55 -9.98
N THR A 8 15.32 -8.78 -10.93
CA THR A 8 14.56 -7.78 -11.65
C THR A 8 13.58 -8.45 -12.61
N ILE A 9 12.35 -7.97 -12.64
CA ILE A 9 11.31 -8.50 -13.51
C ILE A 9 11.64 -8.10 -14.95
N LYS A 10 11.97 -9.09 -15.77
CA LYS A 10 12.30 -8.92 -17.19
C LYS A 10 11.18 -9.38 -18.11
N LEU A 11 11.25 -9.00 -19.39
CA LEU A 11 10.34 -9.45 -20.45
C LEU A 11 10.61 -10.90 -20.88
N TYR A 12 10.86 -11.81 -19.93
CA TYR A 12 11.05 -13.22 -20.22
C TYR A 12 9.73 -13.98 -20.19
N LYS A 13 9.61 -14.97 -21.09
CA LYS A 13 8.41 -15.83 -21.21
C LYS A 13 8.00 -16.46 -19.87
N TRP A 14 8.98 -16.82 -19.04
CA TRP A 14 8.78 -17.49 -17.76
C TRP A 14 8.35 -16.54 -16.64
N HIS A 15 8.92 -15.33 -16.54
CA HIS A 15 8.42 -14.28 -15.65
C HIS A 15 6.96 -13.94 -15.95
N ARG A 16 6.64 -13.76 -17.24
CA ARG A 16 5.27 -13.48 -17.66
C ARG A 16 4.31 -14.62 -17.26
N ARG A 17 4.69 -15.87 -17.51
CA ARG A 17 3.91 -17.06 -17.13
C ARG A 17 3.69 -17.17 -15.62
N ALA A 18 4.69 -16.84 -14.81
CA ALA A 18 4.56 -16.87 -13.35
C ALA A 18 3.69 -15.71 -12.82
N LEU A 19 3.96 -14.51 -13.32
CA LEU A 19 3.49 -13.28 -12.71
C LEU A 19 2.08 -12.88 -13.15
N VAL A 20 1.74 -13.07 -14.42
CA VAL A 20 0.43 -12.68 -14.94
C VAL A 20 -0.73 -13.38 -14.21
N PRO A 21 -0.69 -14.71 -13.97
CA PRO A 21 -1.74 -15.38 -13.19
C PRO A 21 -1.89 -14.82 -11.77
N TYR A 22 -0.78 -14.57 -11.08
CA TYR A 22 -0.81 -13.96 -9.75
C TYR A 22 -1.41 -12.55 -9.78
N LEU A 23 -0.96 -11.69 -10.71
CA LEU A 23 -1.49 -10.33 -10.84
C LEU A 23 -2.99 -10.34 -11.16
N HIS A 24 -3.48 -11.29 -11.95
CA HIS A 24 -4.92 -11.46 -12.18
C HIS A 24 -5.70 -11.74 -10.89
N THR A 25 -5.13 -12.48 -9.94
CA THR A 25 -5.77 -12.69 -8.62
C THR A 25 -5.80 -11.45 -7.74
N VAL A 26 -4.91 -10.50 -7.99
CA VAL A 26 -4.80 -9.26 -7.21
C VAL A 26 -5.68 -8.16 -7.79
N PHE A 27 -5.65 -7.99 -9.11
CA PHE A 27 -6.24 -6.85 -9.80
C PHE A 27 -7.55 -7.15 -10.52
N GLY A 28 -7.84 -8.41 -10.85
CA GLY A 28 -9.01 -8.82 -11.64
C GLY A 28 -8.97 -8.39 -13.12
N SER A 29 -8.78 -7.09 -13.37
CA SER A 29 -8.74 -6.46 -14.69
C SER A 29 -7.49 -6.82 -15.47
N LYS A 30 -7.69 -7.36 -16.68
CA LYS A 30 -6.60 -7.64 -17.64
C LYS A 30 -5.83 -6.39 -18.03
N GLU A 31 -6.52 -5.25 -18.16
CA GLU A 31 -5.87 -3.98 -18.51
C GLU A 31 -4.91 -3.53 -17.40
N THR A 32 -5.38 -3.57 -16.15
CA THR A 32 -4.56 -3.24 -14.97
C THR A 32 -3.35 -4.16 -14.88
N VAL A 33 -3.53 -5.47 -15.04
CA VAL A 33 -2.43 -6.44 -15.03
C VAL A 33 -1.37 -6.11 -16.08
N VAL A 34 -1.78 -5.75 -17.30
CA VAL A 34 -0.85 -5.37 -18.37
C VAL A 34 -0.08 -4.08 -18.01
N LYS A 35 -0.75 -3.07 -17.46
CA LYS A 35 -0.10 -1.83 -17.02
C LYS A 35 0.90 -2.10 -15.88
N VAL A 36 0.49 -2.84 -14.85
CA VAL A 36 1.34 -3.24 -13.72
C VAL A 36 2.57 -4.02 -14.20
N TYR A 37 2.37 -5.04 -15.04
CA TYR A 37 3.47 -5.83 -15.58
C TYR A 37 4.44 -4.96 -16.39
N ARG A 38 3.93 -4.04 -17.21
CA ARG A 38 4.74 -3.13 -18.02
C ARG A 38 5.60 -2.21 -17.15
N ILE A 39 5.04 -1.60 -16.11
CA ILE A 39 5.85 -0.73 -15.24
C ILE A 39 6.90 -1.51 -14.46
N CYS A 40 6.59 -2.76 -14.07
CA CYS A 40 7.55 -3.61 -13.39
C CYS A 40 8.77 -3.93 -14.28
N VAL A 41 8.51 -4.24 -15.56
CA VAL A 41 9.57 -4.51 -16.53
C VAL A 41 10.36 -3.26 -16.88
N SER A 42 9.67 -2.16 -17.25
CA SER A 42 10.32 -0.92 -17.68
C SER A 42 11.07 -0.24 -16.54
N GLY A 43 10.53 -0.28 -15.32
CA GLY A 43 11.16 0.28 -14.12
C GLY A 43 12.24 -0.60 -13.51
N ARG A 44 12.50 -1.80 -14.08
CA ARG A 44 13.43 -2.81 -13.54
C ARG A 44 13.10 -3.18 -12.08
N ILE A 45 11.82 -3.29 -11.77
CA ILE A 45 11.32 -3.57 -10.43
C ILE A 45 11.66 -5.02 -10.06
N THR A 46 12.12 -5.23 -8.82
CA THR A 46 12.38 -6.57 -8.30
C THR A 46 11.09 -7.27 -7.88
N PHE A 47 11.09 -8.60 -7.80
CA PHE A 47 9.94 -9.34 -7.27
C PHE A 47 9.63 -8.93 -5.82
N CYS A 48 10.65 -8.69 -5.00
CA CYS A 48 10.49 -8.21 -3.63
C CYS A 48 9.75 -6.87 -3.57
N ALA A 49 10.15 -5.89 -4.38
CA ALA A 49 9.48 -4.58 -4.42
C ALA A 49 8.04 -4.69 -4.93
N LEU A 50 7.78 -5.51 -5.94
CA LEU A 50 6.43 -5.77 -6.44
C LEU A 50 5.52 -6.39 -5.36
N LEU A 51 5.98 -7.46 -4.71
CA LEU A 51 5.18 -8.14 -3.68
C LEU A 51 4.91 -7.22 -2.49
N SER A 52 5.92 -6.47 -2.06
CA SER A 52 5.82 -5.48 -0.99
C SER A 52 4.82 -4.37 -1.33
N ALA A 53 4.86 -3.85 -2.56
CA ALA A 53 3.91 -2.84 -3.04
C ALA A 53 2.47 -3.35 -3.04
N ILE A 54 2.24 -4.62 -3.42
CA ILE A 54 0.93 -5.26 -3.35
C ILE A 54 0.45 -5.38 -1.89
N CYS A 55 1.35 -5.68 -0.94
CA CYS A 55 1.01 -5.73 0.48
C CYS A 55 0.63 -4.35 1.01
N VAL A 56 1.39 -3.30 0.69
CA VAL A 56 1.06 -1.90 1.04
C VAL A 56 -0.32 -1.54 0.47
N MET A 57 -0.55 -1.82 -0.81
CA MET A 57 -1.84 -1.56 -1.46
C MET A 57 -3.01 -2.26 -0.73
N LYS A 58 -2.87 -3.56 -0.42
CA LYS A 58 -3.90 -4.31 0.31
C LYS A 58 -4.13 -3.77 1.73
N LYS A 59 -3.07 -3.34 2.41
CA LYS A 59 -3.15 -2.68 3.72
C LYS A 59 -3.99 -1.40 3.60
N VAL A 60 -3.72 -0.55 2.61
CA VAL A 60 -4.48 0.69 2.37
C VAL A 60 -5.96 0.40 2.11
N VAL A 61 -6.28 -0.57 1.25
CA VAL A 61 -7.67 -0.95 0.95
C VAL A 61 -8.41 -1.35 2.22
N ARG A 62 -7.83 -2.24 3.04
CA ARG A 62 -8.43 -2.66 4.31
C ARG A 62 -8.65 -1.49 5.28
N TYR A 63 -7.64 -0.63 5.44
CA TYR A 63 -7.78 0.53 6.33
C TYR A 63 -8.87 1.50 5.85
N ASN A 64 -8.97 1.70 4.53
CA ASN A 64 -10.00 2.55 3.97
C ASN A 64 -11.41 1.95 4.16
N GLU A 65 -11.57 0.65 3.96
CA GLU A 65 -12.83 -0.07 4.23
C GLU A 65 -13.26 0.08 5.69
N MET A 66 -12.36 -0.20 6.64
CA MET A 66 -12.62 -0.03 8.08
C MET A 66 -13.02 1.42 8.43
N LYS A 67 -12.34 2.42 7.84
CA LYS A 67 -12.67 3.83 8.07
C LYS A 67 -14.03 4.22 7.52
N ILE A 68 -14.43 3.66 6.38
CA ILE A 68 -15.77 3.88 5.81
C ILE A 68 -16.84 3.27 6.74
N GLU A 69 -16.61 2.08 7.27
CA GLU A 69 -17.51 1.43 8.22
C GLU A 69 -17.65 2.22 9.52
N GLU A 70 -16.54 2.71 10.10
CA GLU A 70 -16.55 3.58 11.29
C GLU A 70 -17.38 4.86 11.07
N LEU A 71 -17.24 5.50 9.91
CA LEU A 71 -17.99 6.71 9.56
C LEU A 71 -19.48 6.44 9.37
N ASN A 72 -19.84 5.32 8.74
CA ASN A 72 -21.23 4.93 8.56
C ASN A 72 -21.89 4.53 9.90
N GLY A 73 -21.16 3.85 10.78
CA GLY A 73 -21.64 3.48 12.12
C GLY A 73 -21.91 4.68 13.03
N LYS A 74 -20.99 5.67 13.05
CA LYS A 74 -21.19 6.91 13.84
C LYS A 74 -22.38 7.76 13.37
N SER A 75 -22.72 7.69 12.07
CA SER A 75 -23.87 8.44 11.53
C SER A 75 -25.23 7.90 11.99
N ALA A 76 -25.31 6.62 12.39
CA ALA A 76 -26.53 6.01 12.89
C ALA A 76 -26.79 6.36 14.36
N ASP A 77 -25.73 6.40 15.19
CA ASP A 77 -25.85 6.67 16.62
C ASP A 77 -26.05 8.16 16.95
N GLU A 78 -25.54 9.09 16.13
CA GLU A 78 -25.75 10.54 16.34
C GLU A 78 -27.11 11.05 15.85
N MET A 79 -27.89 10.23 15.12
CA MET A 79 -29.28 10.54 14.74
C MET A 79 -30.33 10.08 15.76
N GLY A 80 -29.90 9.48 16.88
CA GLY A 80 -30.79 8.99 17.95
C GLY A 80 -31.01 9.94 19.14
N CYS A 81 -30.30 11.07 19.22
CA CYS A 81 -30.38 11.96 20.39
C CYS A 81 -30.69 13.42 20.03
N LYS A 82 -31.90 13.67 19.52
CA LYS A 82 -32.58 14.96 19.71
C LYS A 82 -33.69 14.78 20.74
N GLY A 83 -33.35 14.97 22.01
CA GLY A 83 -34.34 14.98 23.09
C GLY A 83 -33.75 15.32 24.45
N ARG A 84 -33.98 16.55 24.89
CA ARG A 84 -33.80 17.13 26.24
C ARG A 84 -32.42 17.65 26.65
N VAL A 85 -32.40 18.99 26.72
CA VAL A 85 -31.58 19.82 27.58
C VAL A 85 -31.82 19.44 29.05
N GLN A 86 -30.75 19.22 29.81
CA GLN A 86 -30.66 19.63 31.22
C GLN A 86 -29.20 19.88 31.61
N HIS A 87 -28.98 21.06 32.19
CA HIS A 87 -27.73 21.52 32.79
C HIS A 87 -27.27 20.62 33.94
N SER A 88 -25.97 20.31 34.01
CA SER A 88 -25.16 20.52 35.21
C SER A 88 -23.68 20.21 34.95
N ASN A 89 -22.84 20.93 35.70
CA ASN A 89 -21.39 20.99 35.62
C ASN A 89 -20.71 19.64 35.82
N MET A 90 -19.70 19.32 35.01
CA MET A 90 -18.39 18.86 35.50
C MET A 90 -17.30 19.17 34.47
N ARG A 91 -16.22 19.71 35.01
CA ARG A 91 -15.04 20.27 34.35
C ARG A 91 -14.00 19.17 34.17
N ASN A 92 -13.18 19.33 33.13
CA ASN A 92 -11.91 18.64 32.84
C ASN A 92 -11.98 17.18 32.35
N GLU A 93 -11.96 17.02 31.01
CA GLU A 93 -11.11 16.05 30.28
C GLU A 93 -11.23 16.19 28.73
N ARG A 94 -11.37 17.41 28.21
CA ARG A 94 -11.65 17.65 26.77
C ARG A 94 -10.55 18.39 26.00
N ALA A 95 -9.28 18.28 26.41
CA ALA A 95 -8.19 18.97 25.71
C ALA A 95 -7.48 18.14 24.63
N ASN A 96 -7.53 16.79 24.65
CA ASN A 96 -6.70 15.98 23.75
C ASN A 96 -7.41 15.36 22.53
N ASN A 97 -8.74 15.38 22.45
CA ASN A 97 -9.50 14.78 21.33
C ASN A 97 -10.08 15.79 20.32
N VAL A 98 -10.06 17.10 20.63
CA VAL A 98 -10.66 18.14 19.76
C VAL A 98 -9.84 18.36 18.48
N GLY A 99 -8.53 18.04 18.49
CA GLY A 99 -7.67 18.13 17.32
C GLY A 99 -7.90 17.01 16.29
N TYR A 100 -8.38 15.83 16.71
CA TYR A 100 -8.63 14.70 15.82
C TYR A 100 -10.00 14.82 15.12
N ASP A 101 -11.06 15.19 15.86
CA ASP A 101 -12.42 15.34 15.29
C ASP A 101 -12.51 16.51 14.30
N ALA A 102 -11.82 17.63 14.56
CA ALA A 102 -11.77 18.75 13.62
C ALA A 102 -11.00 18.41 12.33
N LYS A 103 -10.03 17.49 12.40
CA LYS A 103 -9.31 16.97 11.22
C LYS A 103 -10.22 16.06 10.38
N ILE A 104 -11.01 15.21 11.01
CA ILE A 104 -11.94 14.28 10.34
C ILE A 104 -13.06 15.05 9.62
N CYS A 105 -13.66 16.06 10.25
CA CYS A 105 -14.73 16.87 9.63
C CYS A 105 -14.26 17.70 8.41
N ARG A 106 -13.00 18.15 8.38
CA ARG A 106 -12.43 18.88 7.23
C ARG A 106 -12.02 17.97 6.07
N LEU A 107 -11.91 16.66 6.29
CA LEU A 107 -11.47 15.70 5.29
C LEU A 107 -12.62 14.99 4.57
N ASN A 108 -13.88 15.12 5.00
CA ASN A 108 -15.00 14.42 4.36
C ASN A 108 -15.18 14.74 2.86
N GLY A 109 -14.85 15.97 2.42
CA GLY A 109 -14.85 16.33 1.00
C GLY A 109 -13.67 15.70 0.22
N PRO A 110 -12.41 15.93 0.64
CA PRO A 110 -11.23 15.30 0.04
C PRO A 110 -11.25 13.76 0.09
N LEU A 111 -11.63 13.13 1.21
CA LEU A 111 -11.75 11.68 1.38
C LEU A 111 -12.77 11.07 0.41
N LYS A 112 -13.91 11.73 0.19
CA LYS A 112 -14.96 11.23 -0.74
C LYS A 112 -14.55 11.39 -2.21
N LYS A 113 -13.76 12.42 -2.55
CA LYS A 113 -13.15 12.61 -3.87
C LYS A 113 -11.94 11.70 -4.11
N LEU A 114 -11.22 11.32 -3.05
CA LEU A 114 -10.11 10.38 -3.13
C LEU A 114 -10.54 8.91 -3.04
N SER A 115 -11.65 8.59 -2.37
CA SER A 115 -12.21 7.23 -2.36
C SER A 115 -12.75 6.81 -3.74
N SER A 116 -13.15 7.78 -4.58
CA SER A 116 -13.41 7.51 -5.99
C SER A 116 -12.13 7.29 -6.80
N SER A 117 -11.00 7.89 -6.39
CA SER A 117 -9.68 7.65 -6.99
C SER A 117 -9.05 6.33 -6.52
N LEU A 118 -9.42 5.83 -5.33
CA LEU A 118 -9.10 4.47 -4.86
C LEU A 118 -9.78 3.37 -5.67
N LYS A 119 -10.77 3.69 -6.52
CA LYS A 119 -11.36 2.72 -7.45
C LYS A 119 -10.41 2.35 -8.59
N ASP A 120 -9.35 3.14 -8.81
CA ASP A 120 -8.32 2.81 -9.79
C ASP A 120 -7.20 2.03 -9.11
N ASP A 121 -7.29 0.70 -9.16
CA ASP A 121 -6.28 -0.20 -8.63
C ASP A 121 -4.88 0.07 -9.19
N TYR A 122 -4.78 0.54 -10.43
CA TYR A 122 -3.49 0.85 -11.05
C TYR A 122 -2.85 2.08 -10.42
N LEU A 123 -3.64 3.13 -10.20
CA LEU A 123 -3.18 4.36 -9.55
C LEU A 123 -2.73 4.09 -8.11
N LEU A 124 -3.52 3.31 -7.36
CA LEU A 124 -3.17 2.93 -5.99
C LEU A 124 -1.93 2.04 -5.95
N PHE A 125 -1.82 1.08 -6.88
CA PHE A 125 -0.63 0.26 -7.01
C PHE A 125 0.62 1.10 -7.31
N ALA A 126 0.53 2.06 -8.25
CA ALA A 126 1.65 2.91 -8.61
C ALA A 126 2.15 3.74 -7.42
N ALA A 127 1.25 4.33 -6.64
CA ALA A 127 1.62 5.05 -5.42
C ALA A 127 2.24 4.11 -4.36
N SER A 128 1.64 2.93 -4.16
CA SER A 128 2.17 1.92 -3.23
C SER A 128 3.56 1.44 -3.63
N LEU A 129 3.81 1.30 -4.94
CA LEU A 129 5.11 0.95 -5.49
C LEU A 129 6.15 2.04 -5.26
N ILE A 130 5.81 3.31 -5.51
CA ILE A 130 6.71 4.45 -5.25
C ILE A 130 7.12 4.47 -3.77
N ILE A 131 6.15 4.40 -2.86
CA ILE A 131 6.38 4.37 -1.41
C ILE A 131 7.27 3.18 -1.05
N THR A 132 6.93 2.00 -1.55
CA THR A 132 7.71 0.77 -1.30
C THR A 132 9.15 0.93 -1.77
N THR A 133 9.39 1.52 -2.94
CA THR A 133 10.76 1.71 -3.42
C THR A 133 11.54 2.72 -2.59
N LYS A 134 10.88 3.76 -2.04
CA LYS A 134 11.50 4.74 -1.11
C LYS A 134 11.89 4.12 0.24
N ILE A 135 11.19 3.06 0.63
CA ILE A 135 11.55 2.26 1.80
C ILE A 135 12.67 1.29 1.40
N LEU A 136 12.50 0.50 0.35
CA LEU A 136 13.43 -0.59 0.09
C LEU A 136 14.81 -0.16 -0.43
N PHE A 137 14.97 1.03 -1.01
CA PHE A 137 16.17 1.39 -1.74
C PHE A 137 16.64 2.81 -1.41
N ASP A 138 17.95 2.97 -1.21
CA ASP A 138 18.59 4.28 -0.99
C ASP A 138 18.48 5.19 -2.22
N TYR A 139 18.52 4.58 -3.41
CA TYR A 139 18.42 5.29 -4.68
C TYR A 139 17.09 4.98 -5.35
N VAL A 140 16.25 6.00 -5.47
CA VAL A 140 14.93 5.91 -6.09
C VAL A 140 14.79 6.85 -7.28
N TYR A 141 13.94 6.48 -8.23
CA TYR A 141 13.60 7.37 -9.34
C TYR A 141 12.89 8.64 -8.83
N ALA A 142 13.16 9.76 -9.50
CA ALA A 142 12.41 10.99 -9.29
C ALA A 142 10.94 10.80 -9.68
N THR A 143 10.03 11.55 -9.06
CA THR A 143 8.60 11.48 -9.38
C THR A 143 8.31 11.79 -10.86
N THR A 144 9.12 12.63 -11.49
CA THR A 144 9.04 12.93 -12.94
C THR A 144 9.32 11.69 -13.79
N ASP A 145 10.23 10.81 -13.38
CA ASP A 145 10.51 9.56 -14.07
C ASP A 145 9.43 8.52 -13.80
N TRP A 146 8.91 8.46 -12.57
CA TRP A 146 7.71 7.67 -12.27
C TRP A 146 6.50 8.10 -13.10
N SER A 147 6.33 9.40 -13.36
CA SER A 147 5.29 9.92 -14.25
C SER A 147 5.47 9.41 -15.68
N LYS A 148 6.69 9.42 -16.22
CA LYS A 148 7.00 8.86 -17.55
C LYS A 148 6.74 7.35 -17.62
N LEU A 149 7.07 6.61 -16.56
CA LEU A 149 6.90 5.15 -16.48
C LEU A 149 5.44 4.76 -16.37
N THR A 150 4.71 5.39 -15.46
CA THR A 150 3.31 5.04 -15.12
C THR A 150 2.29 5.63 -16.09
N LYS A 151 2.69 6.67 -16.86
CA LYS A 151 1.79 7.51 -17.66
C LYS A 151 0.74 8.26 -16.84
N LEU A 152 1.01 8.45 -15.54
CA LEU A 152 0.23 9.29 -14.64
C LEU A 152 0.89 10.65 -14.51
N THR A 153 0.10 11.70 -14.26
CA THR A 153 0.67 13.03 -14.02
C THR A 153 1.40 13.06 -12.68
N VAL A 154 2.44 13.91 -12.57
CA VAL A 154 3.15 14.15 -11.30
C VAL A 154 2.18 14.57 -10.19
N LYS A 155 1.15 15.35 -10.53
CA LYS A 155 0.10 15.76 -9.59
C LYS A 155 -0.68 14.56 -9.05
N GLN A 156 -1.17 13.67 -9.92
CA GLN A 156 -1.89 12.46 -9.49
C GLN A 156 -1.02 11.57 -8.61
N LEU A 157 0.24 11.36 -8.99
CA LEU A 157 1.17 10.54 -8.20
C LEU A 157 1.37 11.12 -6.80
N ASN A 158 1.66 12.43 -6.70
CA ASN A 158 1.87 13.09 -5.42
C ASN A 158 0.61 13.12 -4.54
N GLU A 159 -0.57 13.34 -5.13
CA GLU A 159 -1.84 13.36 -4.39
C GLU A 159 -2.14 11.99 -3.79
N VAL A 160 -2.00 10.92 -4.58
CA VAL A 160 -2.29 9.56 -4.11
C VAL A 160 -1.21 9.04 -3.18
N GLU A 161 0.06 9.34 -3.42
CA GLU A 161 1.14 9.02 -2.49
C GLU A 161 0.90 9.62 -1.11
N ARG A 162 0.62 10.93 -1.03
CA ARG A 162 0.30 11.60 0.25
C ARG A 162 -0.90 10.99 0.93
N TYR A 163 -1.90 10.59 0.16
CA TYR A 163 -3.10 9.98 0.70
C TYR A 163 -2.86 8.59 1.26
N VAL A 164 -2.10 7.74 0.56
CA VAL A 164 -1.68 6.42 1.08
C VAL A 164 -0.93 6.59 2.39
N LEU A 165 0.05 7.50 2.44
CA LEU A 165 0.80 7.80 3.66
C LEU A 165 -0.10 8.31 4.78
N PHE A 166 -1.04 9.20 4.47
CA PHE A 166 -2.00 9.72 5.43
C PHE A 166 -2.90 8.61 5.99
N LEU A 167 -3.46 7.75 5.14
CA LEU A 167 -4.33 6.64 5.58
C LEU A 167 -3.60 5.65 6.48
N LEU A 168 -2.32 5.40 6.18
CA LEU A 168 -1.49 4.50 6.96
C LEU A 168 -0.85 5.18 8.17
N ASP A 169 -1.13 6.46 8.43
CA ASP A 169 -0.46 7.24 9.49
C ASP A 169 1.08 7.17 9.39
N TYR A 170 1.59 7.17 8.15
CA TYR A 170 3.00 6.93 7.81
C TYR A 170 3.57 5.58 8.27
N LYS A 171 2.75 4.67 8.82
CA LYS A 171 3.12 3.30 9.22
C LYS A 171 3.07 2.36 8.02
N VAL A 172 4.00 2.61 7.10
CA VAL A 172 4.19 1.84 5.85
C VAL A 172 4.98 0.55 6.03
N GLU A 173 5.46 0.30 7.25
CA GLU A 173 6.12 -0.95 7.61
C GLU A 173 5.27 -2.17 7.24
N LEU A 174 5.94 -3.15 6.64
CA LEU A 174 5.36 -4.42 6.25
C LEU A 174 5.76 -5.48 7.27
N ASN A 175 4.77 -6.18 7.80
CA ASN A 175 5.05 -7.34 8.65
C ASN A 175 5.58 -8.48 7.78
N ASN A 176 6.58 -9.21 8.29
CA ASN A 176 7.18 -10.35 7.61
C ASN A 176 6.14 -11.37 7.14
N GLY A 177 5.11 -11.60 7.98
CA GLY A 177 4.00 -12.49 7.66
C GLY A 177 3.21 -12.08 6.42
N ASP A 178 3.01 -10.78 6.19
CA ASP A 178 2.25 -10.30 5.03
C ASP A 178 3.01 -10.56 3.72
N VAL A 179 4.32 -10.34 3.73
CA VAL A 179 5.20 -10.60 2.58
C VAL A 179 5.32 -12.11 2.32
N GLU A 180 5.45 -12.93 3.36
CA GLU A 180 5.44 -14.40 3.22
C GLU A 180 4.15 -14.91 2.60
N VAL A 181 2.99 -14.41 3.05
CA VAL A 181 1.69 -14.80 2.50
C VAL A 181 1.63 -14.44 1.01
N ALA A 182 2.06 -13.23 0.63
CA ALA A 182 2.12 -12.82 -0.76
C ALA A 182 3.06 -13.71 -1.60
N MET A 183 4.23 -14.08 -1.06
CA MET A 183 5.16 -15.01 -1.72
C MET A 183 4.53 -16.39 -1.93
N ARG A 184 3.88 -16.98 -0.91
CA ARG A 184 3.23 -18.29 -1.03
C ARG A 184 2.07 -18.26 -2.04
N MET A 185 1.32 -17.16 -2.08
CA MET A 185 0.28 -16.96 -3.10
C MET A 185 0.88 -16.89 -4.51
N PHE A 186 1.98 -16.16 -4.68
CA PHE A 186 2.70 -16.06 -5.94
C PHE A 186 3.27 -17.41 -6.39
N GLU A 187 3.88 -18.19 -5.49
CA GLU A 187 4.36 -19.54 -5.77
C GLU A 187 3.24 -20.44 -6.29
N ARG A 188 2.11 -20.47 -5.57
CA ARG A 188 0.96 -21.30 -5.90
C ARG A 188 0.34 -20.92 -7.24
N LYS A 189 0.16 -19.62 -7.50
CA LYS A 189 -0.53 -19.13 -8.71
C LYS A 189 0.38 -19.07 -9.93
N GLY A 190 1.67 -18.79 -9.72
CA GLY A 190 2.67 -18.73 -10.77
C GLY A 190 3.33 -20.08 -11.08
N GLU A 191 2.91 -21.15 -10.41
CA GLU A 191 3.46 -22.50 -10.55
C GLU A 191 4.99 -22.50 -10.47
N CYS A 192 5.50 -21.77 -9.49
CA CYS A 192 6.92 -21.50 -9.33
C CYS A 192 7.36 -21.67 -7.88
N LYS A 193 8.66 -21.86 -7.70
CA LYS A 193 9.29 -21.84 -6.38
C LYS A 193 10.03 -20.53 -6.22
N VAL A 194 9.66 -19.76 -5.22
CA VAL A 194 10.38 -18.56 -4.83
C VAL A 194 11.60 -19.00 -4.04
N VAL A 195 12.77 -18.49 -4.44
CA VAL A 195 14.04 -18.81 -3.82
C VAL A 195 14.55 -17.56 -3.14
N LEU A 196 14.63 -17.66 -1.82
CA LEU A 196 15.37 -16.75 -0.98
C LEU A 196 16.85 -17.19 -1.10
N GLY A 197 17.77 -16.28 -1.40
CA GLY A 197 19.15 -16.63 -1.71
C GLY A 197 19.89 -17.28 -0.52
N LYS A 198 21.02 -17.95 -0.76
CA LYS A 198 21.76 -18.68 0.30
C LYS A 198 22.43 -17.78 1.38
N LYS A 199 22.42 -16.46 1.21
CA LYS A 199 22.74 -15.46 2.25
C LYS A 199 21.51 -14.67 2.71
N SER A 200 20.35 -14.99 2.16
CA SER A 200 19.10 -14.26 2.30
C SER A 200 18.00 -15.26 2.59
N GLY A 201 17.97 -15.78 3.82
CA GLY A 201 16.70 -16.23 4.38
C GLY A 201 15.71 -15.07 4.36
N LEU A 202 14.43 -15.31 4.56
CA LEU A 202 13.48 -14.22 4.79
C LEU A 202 14.02 -13.33 5.92
N ARG A 203 14.66 -13.96 6.91
CA ARG A 203 15.50 -13.33 7.93
C ARG A 203 16.56 -12.36 7.39
N GLY A 204 17.29 -12.63 6.30
CA GLY A 204 18.33 -11.71 5.78
C GLY A 204 17.80 -10.54 4.93
N VAL A 205 16.66 -10.70 4.23
CA VAL A 205 16.00 -9.58 3.53
C VAL A 205 15.21 -8.74 4.53
N VAL A 206 14.58 -9.39 5.50
CA VAL A 206 13.93 -8.76 6.65
C VAL A 206 14.98 -8.11 7.56
N GLU A 207 16.11 -8.75 7.89
CA GLU A 207 17.20 -8.20 8.72
C GLU A 207 17.88 -7.04 7.98
N TRP A 208 18.04 -7.12 6.66
CA TRP A 208 18.53 -5.99 5.85
C TRP A 208 17.52 -4.83 5.84
N MET A 209 16.23 -5.11 5.66
CA MET A 209 15.16 -4.11 5.83
C MET A 209 15.06 -3.59 7.27
N VAL A 210 15.30 -4.41 8.29
CA VAL A 210 15.28 -4.02 9.72
C VAL A 210 16.51 -3.16 10.06
N SER A 211 17.69 -3.45 9.50
CA SER A 211 18.89 -2.61 9.70
C SER A 211 18.80 -1.23 9.03
N LEU A 212 17.93 -1.09 8.01
CA LEU A 212 17.64 0.17 7.32
C LEU A 212 16.51 0.98 7.98
N PHE A 213 15.62 0.34 8.77
CA PHE A 213 14.40 0.97 9.31
C PHE A 213 14.20 0.87 10.83
N GLY A 214 15.13 0.28 11.58
CA GLY A 214 15.09 0.19 13.04
C GLY A 214 16.38 0.72 13.66
N CYS A 215 16.24 1.69 14.56
CA CYS A 215 17.33 2.27 15.37
C CYS A 215 18.24 1.20 15.99
N GLU A 216 19.53 1.54 16.06
CA GLU A 216 20.42 1.07 17.11
C GLU A 216 19.76 1.28 18.48
N ASP A 217 19.78 0.24 19.32
CA ASP A 217 20.09 0.26 20.76
C ASP A 217 19.24 -0.74 21.57
N GLY A 218 19.94 -1.62 22.30
CA GLY A 218 19.41 -2.49 23.36
C GLY A 218 20.01 -3.87 23.41
#